data_AF-A0A382JJY8-F1
#
_entry.id   AF-A0A382JJY8-F1
#
_cell.length_a   1.000
_cell.length_b   1.000
_cell.length_c   1.000
_cell.angle_alpha   90.00
_cell.angle_beta   90.00
_cell.angle_gamma   90.00
#
_symmetry.space_group_name_H-M   'P 1'
#
loop_
_entity.id
_entity.type
_entity.pdbx_description
1 polymer ?
#
loop_
_entity_poly.entity_id
_entity_poly.type
_entity_poly.pdbx_seq_one_letter_code
_entity_poly.pdbx_strand_id
1 'polypeptide(L)'
;MLDGLGHVAVGASSPIPGAAALLARARANQGLRVSVLSSLRHNDFTDGARELFDCAAQGRIDAFFLGGGQIDGAANVNLVGLGEYPNVDTRFPGTFGSAYLYFLVPRVILFR
;
A
#
# COMPACT_ATOMS: atom_id res chain seq x y z
N MET A 1 -11.66 -5.12 -9.56
CA MET A 1 -10.26 -5.20 -9.03
C MET A 1 -10.23 -5.39 -7.52
N LEU A 2 -11.07 -4.67 -6.76
CA LEU A 2 -11.22 -4.83 -5.30
C LEU A 2 -12.47 -5.63 -4.90
N ASP A 3 -13.27 -6.05 -5.87
CA ASP A 3 -14.52 -6.78 -5.64
C ASP A 3 -14.26 -8.14 -5.00
N GLY A 4 -15.07 -8.49 -4.00
CA GLY A 4 -14.95 -9.72 -3.24
C GLY A 4 -13.80 -9.76 -2.23
N LEU A 5 -13.04 -8.67 -2.07
CA LEU A 5 -12.01 -8.59 -1.03
C LEU A 5 -12.61 -8.22 0.32
N GLY A 6 -12.02 -8.73 1.40
CA GLY A 6 -12.42 -8.43 2.78
C GLY A 6 -11.69 -7.23 3.37
N HIS A 7 -10.42 -7.01 3.03
CA HIS A 7 -9.62 -5.91 3.58
C HIS A 7 -8.60 -5.34 2.58
N VAL A 8 -8.71 -4.03 2.36
CA VAL A 8 -7.75 -3.24 1.56
C VAL A 8 -7.02 -2.27 2.48
N ALA A 9 -5.69 -2.26 2.40
CA ALA A 9 -4.86 -1.28 3.09
C ALA A 9 -4.29 -0.25 2.12
N VAL A 10 -4.19 1.00 2.57
CA VAL A 10 -3.67 2.12 1.78
C VAL A 10 -2.48 2.75 2.50
N GLY A 11 -1.38 2.87 1.76
CA GLY A 11 -0.11 3.44 2.20
C GLY A 11 -0.17 4.94 2.51
N ALA A 12 0.92 5.46 3.07
CA ALA A 12 1.12 6.90 3.21
C ALA A 12 1.10 7.60 1.83
N SER A 13 0.73 8.89 1.83
CA SER A 13 0.75 9.75 0.62
C SER A 13 0.03 9.18 -0.59
N SER A 14 -1.06 8.46 -0.38
CA SER A 14 -1.80 7.74 -1.44
C SER A 14 -3.25 8.23 -1.59
N PRO A 15 -3.50 9.52 -1.92
CA PRO A 15 -4.85 10.07 -1.98
C PRO A 15 -5.71 9.42 -3.08
N ILE A 16 -5.13 9.13 -4.25
CA ILE A 16 -5.85 8.50 -5.37
C ILE A 16 -6.23 7.04 -5.00
N PRO A 17 -5.31 6.16 -4.58
CA PRO A 17 -5.67 4.84 -4.05
C PRO A 17 -6.65 4.88 -2.88
N GLY A 18 -6.47 5.84 -1.95
CA GLY A 18 -7.36 6.03 -0.81
C GLY A 18 -8.79 6.32 -1.24
N ALA A 19 -8.97 7.28 -2.15
CA ALA A 19 -10.28 7.59 -2.71
C ALA A 19 -10.90 6.39 -3.45
N ALA A 20 -10.11 5.67 -4.25
CA ALA A 20 -10.56 4.48 -4.97
C ALA A 20 -11.03 3.36 -4.01
N ALA A 21 -10.26 3.07 -2.96
CA ALA A 21 -10.62 2.07 -1.96
C ALA A 21 -11.88 2.45 -1.18
N LEU A 22 -12.01 3.72 -0.79
CA LEU A 22 -13.20 4.23 -0.10
C LEU A 22 -14.44 4.19 -1.01
N LEU A 23 -14.29 4.51 -2.29
CA LEU A 23 -15.37 4.39 -3.27
C LEU A 23 -15.78 2.92 -3.47
N ALA A 24 -14.80 2.01 -3.56
CA ALA A 24 -15.07 0.59 -3.65
C ALA A 24 -15.86 0.10 -2.43
N ARG A 25 -15.48 0.52 -1.22
CA ARG A 25 -16.23 0.21 0.01
C ARG A 25 -17.66 0.75 -0.03
N ALA A 26 -17.85 1.98 -0.51
CA ALA A 26 -19.19 2.59 -0.60
C ALA A 26 -20.11 1.87 -1.62
N ARG A 27 -19.52 1.19 -2.62
CA ARG A 27 -20.27 0.42 -3.64
C ARG A 27 -20.38 -1.07 -3.32
N ALA A 28 -19.62 -1.58 -2.35
CA ALA A 28 -19.59 -2.99 -2.05
C ALA A 28 -20.90 -3.44 -1.41
N ASN A 29 -21.46 -4.54 -1.91
CA ASN A 29 -22.63 -5.20 -1.32
C ASN A 29 -22.29 -5.93 0.00
N GLN A 30 -21.00 -6.08 0.31
CA GLN A 30 -20.47 -6.73 1.51
C GLN A 30 -19.45 -5.82 2.20
N GLY A 31 -19.16 -6.08 3.47
CA GLY A 31 -18.34 -5.23 4.34
C GLY A 31 -16.86 -5.21 3.98
N LEU A 32 -16.48 -4.53 2.90
CA LEU A 32 -15.09 -4.25 2.56
C LEU A 32 -14.47 -3.34 3.63
N ARG A 33 -13.50 -3.86 4.39
CA ARG A 33 -12.70 -3.05 5.30
C ARG A 33 -11.66 -2.26 4.51
N VAL A 34 -11.50 -0.99 4.86
CA VAL A 34 -10.48 -0.11 4.28
C VAL A 34 -9.71 0.56 5.41
N SER A 35 -8.42 0.25 5.50
CA SER A 35 -7.48 0.88 6.44
C SER A 35 -6.60 1.88 5.71
N VAL A 36 -6.68 3.15 6.07
CA VAL A 36 -5.90 4.25 5.48
C VAL A 36 -4.89 4.74 6.51
N LEU A 37 -3.60 4.52 6.23
CA LEU A 37 -2.54 5.02 7.10
C LEU A 37 -2.66 6.54 7.28
N SER A 38 -2.45 7.00 8.52
CA SER A 38 -2.56 8.40 8.94
C SER A 38 -3.97 9.01 8.89
N SER A 39 -5.04 8.22 8.65
CA SER A 39 -6.41 8.69 8.78
C SER A 39 -6.94 8.50 10.20
N LEU A 40 -7.52 9.52 10.84
CA LEU A 40 -8.19 9.35 12.14
C LEU A 40 -9.54 8.63 12.05
N ARG A 41 -10.16 8.63 10.86
CA ARG A 41 -11.51 8.08 10.66
C ARG A 41 -11.50 6.68 10.03
N HIS A 42 -10.45 6.36 9.28
CA HIS A 42 -10.36 5.14 8.49
C HIS A 42 -9.13 4.33 8.84
N ASN A 43 -8.62 4.49 10.06
CA ASN A 43 -7.56 3.67 10.60
C ASN A 43 -8.02 3.08 11.92
N ASP A 44 -8.19 1.77 11.97
CA ASP A 44 -8.58 1.07 13.19
C ASP A 44 -7.35 0.67 14.03
N PHE A 45 -6.14 0.99 13.58
CA PHE A 45 -4.90 0.71 14.31
C PHE A 45 -4.64 1.78 15.37
N THR A 46 -4.28 1.33 16.55
CA THR A 46 -3.97 2.14 17.75
C THR A 46 -2.48 2.42 17.91
N ASP A 47 -1.62 1.53 17.43
CA ASP A 47 -0.15 1.66 17.40
C ASP A 47 0.38 1.81 15.96
N GLY A 48 -0.46 2.42 15.11
CA GLY A 48 -0.10 2.89 13.79
C GLY A 48 0.38 1.79 12.83
N ALA A 49 1.55 2.02 12.21
CA ALA A 49 2.04 1.17 11.12
C ALA A 49 2.48 -0.22 11.58
N ARG A 50 2.82 -0.41 12.86
CA ARG A 50 3.24 -1.72 13.39
C ARG A 50 2.12 -2.74 13.24
N GLU A 51 0.90 -2.39 13.64
CA GLU A 51 -0.26 -3.27 13.52
C GLU A 51 -0.65 -3.55 12.07
N LEU A 52 -0.37 -2.63 11.14
CA LEU A 52 -0.55 -2.87 9.72
C LEU A 52 0.39 -4.00 9.24
N PHE A 53 1.66 -3.94 9.63
CA PHE A 53 2.62 -4.99 9.28
C PHE A 53 2.25 -6.34 9.90
N ASP A 54 1.82 -6.34 11.17
CA ASP A 54 1.32 -7.56 11.84
C ASP A 54 0.09 -8.14 11.12
N CYS A 55 -0.85 -7.28 10.69
CA CYS A 55 -2.00 -7.72 9.90
C CYS A 55 -1.60 -8.31 8.55
N ALA A 56 -0.62 -7.72 7.86
CA ALA A 56 -0.08 -8.27 6.62
C ALA A 56 0.57 -9.65 6.86
N ALA A 57 1.38 -9.77 7.91
CA ALA A 57 2.05 -11.02 8.29
C ALA A 57 1.07 -12.14 8.64
N GLN A 58 -0.07 -11.79 9.22
CA GLN A 58 -1.16 -12.73 9.52
C GLN A 58 -2.03 -13.09 8.29
N GLY A 59 -1.73 -12.54 7.11
CA GLY A 59 -2.54 -12.77 5.89
C GLY A 59 -3.90 -12.08 5.93
N ARG A 60 -4.06 -11.01 6.72
CA ARG A 60 -5.33 -10.31 6.95
C ARG A 60 -5.49 -9.05 6.11
N ILE A 61 -4.64 -8.86 5.10
CA ILE A 61 -4.72 -7.78 4.12
C ILE A 61 -4.76 -8.44 2.75
N ASP A 62 -5.86 -8.25 2.04
CA ASP A 62 -6.06 -8.90 0.74
C ASP A 62 -5.44 -8.11 -0.40
N ALA A 63 -5.48 -6.78 -0.32
CA ALA A 63 -4.86 -5.91 -1.30
C ALA A 63 -4.21 -4.65 -0.71
N PHE A 64 -3.16 -4.20 -1.41
CA PHE A 64 -2.39 -3.01 -1.09
C PHE A 64 -1.99 -2.27 -2.35
N PHE A 65 -1.98 -0.93 -2.29
CA PHE A 65 -1.52 -0.09 -3.38
C PHE A 65 -0.10 0.38 -3.13
N LEU A 66 0.76 0.23 -4.14
CA LEU A 66 2.16 0.63 -4.05
C LEU A 66 2.54 1.53 -5.23
N GLY A 67 2.99 2.73 -4.89
CA GLY A 67 3.59 3.65 -5.86
C GLY A 67 5.07 3.35 -6.08
N GLY A 68 5.64 3.86 -7.17
CA GLY A 68 7.06 3.73 -7.47
C GLY A 68 7.65 5.01 -8.07
N GLY A 69 8.88 5.35 -7.67
CA GLY A 69 9.68 6.35 -8.38
C GLY A 69 10.01 5.87 -9.79
N GLN A 70 10.27 4.57 -9.94
CA GLN A 70 10.27 3.85 -11.21
C GLN A 70 9.59 2.49 -11.02
N ILE A 71 8.91 2.03 -12.06
CA ILE A 71 8.31 0.69 -12.16
C ILE A 71 8.73 0.13 -13.51
N ASP A 72 9.33 -1.05 -13.55
CA ASP A 72 9.75 -1.69 -14.80
C ASP A 72 8.71 -2.71 -15.32
N GLY A 73 8.99 -3.32 -16.48
CA GLY A 73 8.09 -4.29 -17.11
C GLY A 73 7.95 -5.62 -16.36
N ALA A 74 8.81 -5.89 -15.37
CA ALA A 74 8.74 -7.04 -14.49
C ALA A 74 8.13 -6.71 -13.13
N ALA A 75 7.55 -5.50 -12.98
CA ALA A 75 6.97 -5.00 -11.74
C ALA A 75 8.00 -4.84 -10.60
N ASN A 76 9.28 -4.64 -10.91
CA ASN A 76 10.23 -4.17 -9.91
C ASN A 76 9.98 -2.69 -9.62
N VAL A 77 10.15 -2.31 -8.36
CA VAL A 77 9.86 -0.95 -7.88
C VAL A 77 11.13 -0.32 -7.32
N ASN A 78 11.49 0.85 -7.85
CA ASN A 78 12.53 1.70 -7.28
C ASN A 78 11.90 2.85 -6.47
N LEU A 79 12.19 2.87 -5.17
CA LEU A 79 11.80 3.92 -4.22
C LEU A 79 13.01 4.52 -3.48
N VAL A 80 14.23 4.19 -3.91
CA VAL A 80 15.47 4.61 -3.25
C VAL A 80 16.01 5.89 -3.88
N GLY A 81 16.21 5.91 -5.19
CA GLY A 81 16.79 7.05 -5.89
C GLY A 81 17.31 6.71 -7.29
N LEU A 82 17.85 7.70 -7.98
CA LEU A 82 18.50 7.56 -9.29
C LEU A 82 20.03 7.59 -9.13
N GLY A 83 20.76 6.98 -10.05
CA GLY A 83 22.23 6.84 -10.00
C GLY A 83 22.67 5.47 -9.46
N GLU A 84 23.97 5.32 -9.19
CA GLU A 84 24.53 4.07 -8.67
C GLU A 84 24.46 3.99 -7.15
N TYR A 85 23.86 2.91 -6.63
CA TYR A 85 23.85 2.67 -5.19
C TYR A 85 25.28 2.36 -4.68
N PRO A 86 25.70 2.87 -3.50
CA PRO A 86 24.92 3.66 -2.53
C PRO A 86 24.93 5.19 -2.78
N ASN A 87 25.71 5.67 -3.74
CA ASN A 87 25.90 7.10 -4.03
C ASN A 87 24.89 7.59 -5.07
N VAL A 88 23.65 7.81 -4.62
CA VAL A 88 22.54 8.23 -5.49
C VAL A 88 22.62 9.73 -5.84
N ASP A 89 22.34 10.06 -7.10
CA ASP A 89 22.31 11.44 -7.61
C ASP A 89 21.04 12.19 -7.19
N THR A 90 19.93 11.46 -7.07
CA THR A 90 18.63 12.00 -6.65
C THR A 90 17.96 11.04 -5.69
N ARG A 91 17.56 11.54 -4.52
CA ARG A 91 16.95 10.73 -3.46
C ARG A 91 15.43 10.75 -3.57
N PHE A 92 14.82 9.56 -3.58
CA PHE A 92 13.37 9.42 -3.43
C PHE A 92 12.97 9.39 -1.94
N PRO A 93 11.67 9.61 -1.62
CA PRO A 93 11.19 9.64 -0.23
C PRO A 93 11.48 8.37 0.57
N GLY A 94 11.74 7.23 -0.09
CA GLY A 94 12.17 5.99 0.52
C GLY A 94 11.19 4.83 0.32
N THR A 95 11.66 3.63 0.69
CA THR A 95 10.98 2.34 0.50
C THR A 95 9.86 2.10 1.51
N PHE A 96 9.87 2.76 2.67
CA PHE A 96 8.94 2.51 3.78
C PHE A 96 8.81 1.00 4.06
N GLY A 97 7.58 0.49 4.14
CA GLY A 97 7.27 -0.92 4.28
C GLY A 97 7.10 -1.70 2.99
N SER A 98 7.35 -1.10 1.82
CA SER A 98 6.99 -1.70 0.53
C SER A 98 7.68 -3.04 0.30
N ALA A 99 8.99 -3.16 0.56
CA ALA A 99 9.73 -4.41 0.41
C ALA A 99 9.22 -5.54 1.32
N TYR A 100 8.43 -5.25 2.35
CA TYR A 100 7.81 -6.27 3.20
C TYR A 100 6.38 -6.57 2.74
N LEU A 101 5.55 -5.54 2.57
CA LEU A 101 4.16 -5.68 2.14
C LEU A 101 4.04 -6.28 0.73
N TYR A 102 5.01 -6.02 -0.15
CA TYR A 102 5.02 -6.52 -1.53
C TYR A 102 5.03 -8.05 -1.62
N PHE A 103 5.68 -8.71 -0.65
CA PHE A 103 5.78 -10.18 -0.63
C PHE A 103 4.69 -10.85 0.20
N LEU A 104 4.03 -10.13 1.11
CA LEU A 104 3.03 -10.71 2.01
C LEU A 104 1.59 -10.48 1.56
N VAL A 105 1.32 -9.34 0.93
CA VAL A 105 -0.04 -9.02 0.48
C VAL A 105 -0.32 -9.75 -0.83
N PRO A 106 -1.37 -10.59 -0.92
CA PRO A 106 -1.62 -11.42 -2.11
C PRO A 106 -1.87 -10.62 -3.39
N ARG A 107 -2.45 -9.41 -3.27
CA ARG A 107 -2.75 -8.53 -4.40
C ARG A 107 -2.15 -7.16 -4.21
N VAL A 108 -0.99 -6.93 -4.82
CA VAL A 108 -0.40 -5.60 -4.91
C VAL A 108 -0.79 -4.93 -6.22
N ILE A 109 -1.28 -3.69 -6.13
CA ILE A 109 -1.65 -2.88 -7.29
C ILE A 109 -0.63 -1.75 -7.41
N LEU A 110 0.18 -1.82 -8.46
CA LEU A 110 1.17 -0.80 -8.78
C LEU A 110 0.50 0.39 -9.49
N PHE A 111 0.92 1.61 -9.13
CA PHE A 111 0.43 2.84 -9.75
C PHE A 111 1.53 3.91 -9.86
N ARG A 112 1.39 4.81 -10.82
CA ARG A 112 2.26 5.98 -11.00
C ARG A 112 1.46 7.14 -11.57
#